data_AF-A0A949VYK2-F1
#
_entry.id   AF-A0A949VYK2-F1
#
_cell.length_a   1.000
_cell.length_b   1.000
_cell.length_c   1.000
_cell.angle_alpha   90.00
_cell.angle_beta   90.00
_cell.angle_gamma   90.00
#
_symmetry.space_group_name_H-M   'P 1'
#
loop_
_entity.id
_entity.type
_entity.pdbx_description
1 polymer ?
#
loop_
_entity_poly.entity_id
_entity_poly.type
_entity_poly.pdbx_seq_one_letter_code
_entity_poly.pdbx_strand_id
1 'polypeptide(L)' 'MDRFDDVVIITDRVLRTKVNYVHYNPVKAGLVLNPEDWKYSSARNYMFGDHSIIEVNTKWDFEFEKVFASGRKS' A
#
# COMPACT_ATOMS: atom_id res chain seq x y z
N MET A 1 26.73 4.41 7.83
CA MET A 1 25.35 4.79 7.48
C MET A 1 24.67 3.51 7.05
N ASP A 2 23.66 3.04 7.78
CA ASP A 2 22.90 1.87 7.36
C ASP A 2 22.21 2.15 6.02
N ARG A 3 22.38 1.21 5.09
CA ARG A 3 21.88 1.33 3.71
C ARG A 3 20.38 0.99 3.62
N PHE A 4 19.82 0.36 4.65
CA PHE A 4 18.43 -0.10 4.71
C PHE A 4 17.81 0.23 6.07
N ASP A 5 16.53 0.57 6.04
CA ASP A 5 15.73 0.90 7.21
C ASP A 5 14.76 -0.27 7.46
N ASP A 6 15.00 -1.03 8.53
CA ASP A 6 14.17 -2.16 8.94
C ASP A 6 13.30 -1.75 10.13
N VAL A 7 12.02 -1.49 9.86
CA VAL A 7 11.05 -1.00 10.85
C VAL A 7 9.83 -1.88 10.83
N VAL A 8 9.55 -2.50 11.98
CA VAL A 8 8.31 -3.25 12.19
C VAL A 8 7.11 -2.29 12.16
N ILE A 9 6.13 -2.61 11.32
CA ILE A 9 4.90 -1.82 11.18
C ILE A 9 3.88 -2.34 12.19
N ILE A 10 3.68 -1.57 13.27
CA ILE A 10 2.78 -1.95 14.39
C ILE A 10 1.51 -1.09 14.41
N THR A 11 1.52 0.07 13.73
CA THR A 11 0.40 1.01 13.74
C THR A 11 0.09 1.51 12.34
N ASP A 12 -1.17 1.84 12.09
CA ASP A 12 -1.63 2.46 10.85
C ASP A 12 -0.87 3.75 10.54
N ARG A 13 -0.48 4.49 11.58
CA ARG A 13 0.34 5.71 11.41
C ARG A 13 1.69 5.38 10.78
N VAL A 14 2.40 4.38 11.31
CA VAL A 14 3.71 3.95 10.77
C VAL A 14 3.53 3.42 9.35
N LEU A 15 2.49 2.64 9.09
CA LEU A 15 2.17 2.14 7.75
C LEU A 15 1.99 3.31 6.76
N ARG A 16 1.11 4.27 7.09
CA ARG A 16 0.84 5.45 6.24
C ARG A 16 2.10 6.26 5.99
N THR A 17 2.94 6.47 7.01
CA THR A 17 4.21 7.19 6.84
C THR A 17 5.13 6.47 5.84
N LYS A 18 5.30 5.15 5.96
CA LYS A 18 6.18 4.39 5.07
C LYS A 18 5.62 4.30 3.64
N VAL A 19 4.30 4.07 3.49
CA VAL A 19 3.63 4.06 2.18
C VAL A 19 3.78 5.42 1.49
N ASN A 20 3.49 6.52 2.19
CA ASN A 20 3.66 7.87 1.65
C ASN A 20 5.11 8.13 1.26
N TYR A 21 6.09 7.71 2.07
CA TYR A 21 7.49 7.88 1.71
C TYR A 21 7.81 7.19 0.37
N VAL A 22 7.39 5.94 0.19
CA VAL A 22 7.64 5.19 -1.06
C VAL A 22 6.96 5.86 -2.25
N HIS A 23 5.70 6.29 -2.13
CA HIS A 23 4.97 6.94 -3.23
C HIS A 23 5.54 8.31 -3.61
N TYR A 24 6.09 9.07 -2.65
CA TYR A 24 6.69 10.38 -2.93
C TYR A 24 8.16 10.33 -3.37
N ASN A 25 8.82 9.16 -3.34
CA ASN A 25 10.22 9.05 -3.76
C ASN A 25 10.45 9.51 -5.22
N PRO A 26 9.62 9.13 -6.21
CA PRO A 26 9.77 9.62 -7.59
C PRO A 26 9.62 11.14 -7.72
N VAL A 27 8.76 11.76 -6.90
CA VAL A 27 8.57 13.22 -6.86
C VAL A 27 9.80 13.91 -6.27
N LYS A 28 10.31 13.41 -5.14
CA LYS A 28 11.53 13.94 -4.50
C LYS A 28 12.76 13.81 -5.40
N ALA A 29 12.80 12.78 -6.23
CA ALA A 29 13.84 12.57 -7.23
C ALA A 29 13.67 13.44 -8.49
N GLY A 30 12.57 14.19 -8.62
CA GLY A 30 12.28 15.05 -9.77
C GLY A 30 11.90 14.28 -11.04
N LEU A 31 11.52 13.01 -10.92
CA LEU A 31 11.17 12.16 -12.08
C LEU A 31 9.74 12.40 -12.58
N VAL A 32 8.85 12.82 -11.68
CA VAL A 32 7.44 13.12 -11.94
C VAL A 32 6.97 14.28 -11.06
N LEU A 33 5.89 14.94 -11.45
CA LEU A 33 5.28 16.02 -10.66
C LEU A 33 4.39 15.48 -9.53
N ASN A 34 3.65 14.40 -9.79
CA ASN A 34 2.76 13.78 -8.80
C ASN A 34 3.10 12.28 -8.60
N PRO A 35 2.84 11.70 -7.41
CA PRO A 35 3.11 10.29 -7.14
C PRO A 35 2.47 9.30 -8.13
N GLU A 36 1.21 9.52 -8.50
CA GLU A 36 0.41 8.69 -9.42
C GLU A 36 0.91 8.66 -10.86
N ASP A 37 1.78 9.61 -11.24
CA ASP A 37 2.37 9.69 -12.58
C ASP A 37 3.50 8.66 -12.73
N TRP A 38 4.07 8.17 -11.63
CA TRP A 38 5.12 7.16 -11.66
C TRP A 38 4.56 5.77 -11.95
N LYS A 39 4.74 5.33 -13.20
CA LYS A 39 4.23 4.07 -13.77
C LYS A 39 4.59 2.82 -12.97
N TYR A 40 5.73 2.83 -12.27
CA TYR A 40 6.26 1.67 -11.54
C TYR A 40 6.07 1.79 -10.03
N SER A 41 4.93 2.34 -9.59
CA SER A 41 4.51 2.34 -8.20
C SER A 41 3.02 2.11 -8.05
N SER A 42 2.60 1.72 -6.85
CA SER A 42 1.20 1.48 -6.53
C SER A 42 0.39 2.75 -6.22
N ALA A 43 1.00 3.94 -6.28
CA ALA A 43 0.36 5.21 -5.91
C ALA A 43 -0.96 5.41 -6.66
N ARG A 44 -0.94 5.14 -7.97
CA ARG A 44 -2.12 5.24 -8.84
C ARG A 44 -3.23 4.26 -8.49
N ASN A 45 -2.87 3.03 -8.12
CA ASN A 45 -3.84 2.02 -7.69
C ASN A 45 -4.60 2.50 -6.45
N TYR A 46 -3.89 3.04 -5.45
CA TYR A 46 -4.53 3.53 -4.22
C TYR A 46 -5.32 4.83 -4.42
N MET A 47 -4.87 5.72 -5.30
CA MET A 47 -5.54 7.01 -5.52
C MET A 47 -6.77 6.91 -6.43
N PHE A 48 -6.69 6.12 -7.50
CA PHE A 48 -7.73 6.08 -8.54
C PHE A 48 -8.37 4.71 -8.74
N GLY A 49 -7.88 3.66 -8.08
CA GLY A 49 -8.29 2.29 -8.39
C GLY A 49 -7.88 1.85 -9.80
N ASP A 50 -6.90 2.54 -10.41
CA ASP A 50 -6.42 2.22 -11.75
C ASP A 50 -5.38 1.09 -11.68
N HIS A 51 -5.70 -0.04 -12.29
CA HIS A 51 -4.86 -1.23 -12.39
C HIS A 51 -4.38 -1.50 -13.83
N SER A 52 -4.46 -0.51 -14.73
CA SER A 52 -4.18 -0.67 -16.17
C SER A 52 -2.71 -0.93 -16.50
N ILE A 53 -1.77 -0.44 -15.68
CA ILE A 53 -0.32 -0.60 -15.91
C ILE A 53 0.26 -1.74 -15.06
N ILE A 54 -0.07 -1.74 -13.77
CA ILE A 54 0.31 -2.78 -12.81
C ILE A 54 -0.93 -3.10 -11.99
N GLU A 55 -1.32 -4.37 -11.98
CA GLU A 55 -2.38 -4.86 -11.12
C GLU A 55 -1.87 -5.04 -9.68
N VAL A 56 -2.64 -4.55 -8.71
CA VAL A 56 -2.30 -4.61 -7.29
C VAL A 56 -3.57 -4.95 -6.53
N ASN A 57 -3.54 -5.96 -5.66
CA ASN A 57 -4.66 -6.18 -4.76
C ASN A 57 -4.68 -5.08 -3.70
N THR A 58 -5.62 -4.14 -3.84
CA THR A 58 -5.87 -3.05 -2.90
C THR A 58 -7.02 -3.36 -1.94
N LYS A 59 -7.67 -4.52 -2.10
CA LYS A 59 -8.74 -4.99 -1.23
C LYS A 59 -8.16 -5.79 -0.08
N TRP A 60 -8.67 -5.50 1.11
CA TRP A 60 -8.45 -6.35 2.27
C TRP A 60 -9.53 -7.42 2.24
N ASP A 61 -9.24 -8.57 1.61
CA ASP A 61 -10.17 -9.69 1.58
C ASP A 61 -10.25 -10.32 2.97
N PHE A 62 -11.10 -9.75 3.84
CA PHE A 62 -11.45 -10.31 5.14
C PHE A 62 -12.45 -11.47 4.97
N GLU A 63 -12.14 -12.47 4.16
CA GLU A 63 -12.93 -13.72 4.13
C GLU A 63 -12.75 -14.54 5.42
N PHE A 64 -11.82 -14.13 6.31
CA PHE A 64 -11.64 -14.74 7.62
C PHE A 64 -12.85 -14.62 8.55
N GLU A 65 -13.65 -13.54 8.49
CA GLU A 65 -14.81 -13.40 9.39
C GLU A 65 -15.96 -14.38 9.06
N LYS A 66 -16.14 -14.74 7.78
CA LYS A 66 -17.20 -15.67 7.37
C LYS A 66 -16.92 -17.11 7.81
N VAL A 67 -15.65 -17.50 7.90
CA VAL A 67 -15.25 -18.83 8.34
C VAL A 67 -15.58 -19.03 9.82
N PHE A 68 -15.39 -18.02 10.68
CA PHE A 68 -15.65 -18.11 12.11
C PHE A 68 -17.09 -17.78 12.53
N ALA A 69 -17.86 -17.07 11.71
CA ALA A 69 -19.27 -16.77 11.99
C ALA A 69 -20.21 -17.98 11.80
N SER A 70 -19.78 -19.04 11.11
CA SER A 70 -20.61 -20.23 10.83
C SER A 70 -20.49 -21.35 11.88
N GLY A 71 -19.58 -21.21 12.85
CA GLY A 71 -19.22 -22.27 13.80
C GLY A 71 -19.41 -21.88 15.27
N ARG A 72 -20.65 -21.63 15.71
CA ARG A 72 -21.05 -21.78 17.12
C ARG A 72 -22.53 -22.17 17.21
N LYS A 73 -22.79 -23.46 17.02
CA LYS A 73 -23.89 -24.15 17.70
C LYS A 73 -23.24 -25.15 18.65
N SER A 74 -23.22 -24.81 19.94
CA SER A 74 -23.17 -25.75 21.05
C SER A 74 -24.23 -25.32 22.05
#